data_AF-A0A519LUU9-F1
#
_entry.id   AF-A0A519LUU9-F1
#
_cell.length_a   1.000
_cell.length_b   1.000
_cell.length_c   1.000
_cell.angle_alpha   90.00
_cell.angle_beta   90.00
_cell.angle_gamma   90.00
#
_symmetry.space_group_name_H-M   'P 1'
#
loop_
_entity.id
_entity.type
_entity.pdbx_description
1 polymer ?
#
loop_
_entity_poly.entity_id
_entity_poly.type
_entity_poly.pdbx_seq_one_letter_code
_entity_poly.pdbx_strand_id
1 'polypeptide(L)'
;MSRLLAILFLFYFLIFPINHNIHAQTKKLSIDDQLLQDSIYKSTKKKILNFSMKEFDTLFFEFFKRKSDPNIVLSKTEFYNYTVQIATFSDRLAILYPDQKQVAAQNKEKWLSESYEEYLQYKSSQKK
;
A
#
# COMPACT_ATOMS: atom_id res chain seq x y z
N MET A 1 18.12 40.21 11.99
CA MET A 1 16.76 39.68 12.26
C MET A 1 15.92 39.55 10.98
N SER A 2 16.11 40.38 9.95
CA SER A 2 15.30 40.40 8.72
C SER A 2 15.67 39.36 7.64
N ARG A 3 16.78 38.63 7.75
CA ARG A 3 17.16 37.57 6.78
C ARG A 3 16.69 36.16 7.15
N LEU A 4 16.48 35.87 8.44
CA LEU A 4 15.94 34.58 8.90
C LEU A 4 14.41 34.49 8.71
N LEU A 5 13.71 35.63 8.80
CA LEU A 5 12.28 35.74 8.47
C LEU A 5 11.97 35.53 6.98
N ALA A 6 12.90 35.91 6.09
CA ALA A 6 12.75 35.70 4.65
C ALA A 6 12.89 34.21 4.25
N ILE A 7 13.75 33.46 4.95
CA ILE A 7 13.92 32.02 4.73
C ILE A 7 12.67 31.25 5.19
N LEU A 8 12.06 31.65 6.31
CA LEU A 8 10.79 31.08 6.78
C LEU A 8 9.62 31.32 5.82
N PHE A 9 9.60 32.45 5.10
CA PHE A 9 8.59 32.71 4.06
C PHE A 9 8.80 31.90 2.78
N LEU A 10 10.05 31.54 2.45
CA LEU A 10 10.36 30.77 1.24
C LEU A 10 9.94 29.29 1.36
N PHE A 11 9.91 28.74 2.58
CA PHE A 11 9.43 27.38 2.82
C PHE A 11 7.89 27.25 2.78
N TYR A 12 7.15 28.33 3.06
CA TYR A 12 5.67 28.30 3.03
C TYR A 12 5.09 28.22 1.60
N PHE A 13 5.82 28.68 0.58
CA PHE A 13 5.38 28.58 -0.82
C PHE A 13 5.68 27.22 -1.49
N LEU A 14 6.52 26.37 -0.88
CA LEU A 14 6.80 25.01 -1.38
C LEU A 14 5.78 23.98 -0.90
N ILE A 15 4.84 24.36 -0.04
CA ILE A 15 3.76 23.50 0.48
C ILE A 15 2.40 23.98 -0.06
N PHE A 16 2.37 24.50 -1.30
CA PHE A 16 1.11 24.53 -2.04
C PHE A 16 0.88 23.10 -2.56
N PRO A 17 -0.11 22.35 -2.04
CA PRO A 17 -0.49 21.12 -2.67
C PRO A 17 -1.00 21.49 -4.07
N ILE A 18 -0.34 20.95 -5.08
CA ILE A 18 -0.91 20.84 -6.41
C ILE A 18 -2.21 20.07 -6.19
N ASN A 19 -3.35 20.77 -6.17
CA ASN A 19 -4.67 20.19 -6.29
C ASN A 19 -4.80 19.60 -7.70
N HIS A 20 -4.06 18.53 -7.96
CA HIS A 20 -4.48 17.57 -8.93
C HIS A 20 -5.66 16.83 -8.30
N ASN A 21 -6.86 17.39 -8.48
CA ASN A 21 -8.05 16.58 -8.72
C ASN A 21 -7.88 15.84 -10.05
N ILE A 22 -6.77 15.13 -10.21
CA ILE A 22 -6.77 13.92 -11.00
C ILE A 22 -7.61 13.02 -10.11
N HIS A 23 -8.92 12.98 -10.36
CA HIS A 23 -9.64 11.74 -10.17
C HIS A 23 -8.88 10.74 -11.04
N ALA A 24 -7.82 10.16 -10.46
CA ALA A 24 -7.34 8.88 -10.87
C ALA A 24 -8.61 8.06 -10.74
N GLN A 25 -9.24 7.75 -11.88
CA GLN A 25 -10.20 6.66 -11.90
C GLN A 25 -9.42 5.54 -11.26
N THR A 26 -9.73 5.26 -10.00
CA THR A 26 -9.14 4.14 -9.27
C THR A 26 -9.47 2.97 -10.17
N LYS A 27 -8.44 2.47 -10.87
CA LYS A 27 -8.60 1.47 -11.92
C LYS A 27 -9.28 0.30 -11.22
N LYS A 28 -10.58 0.16 -11.44
CA LYS A 28 -11.37 -0.78 -10.67
C LYS A 28 -10.83 -2.16 -11.01
N LEU A 29 -10.36 -2.88 -10.00
CA LEU A 29 -9.90 -4.25 -10.18
C LEU A 29 -10.97 -5.06 -10.90
N SER A 30 -10.55 -6.07 -11.66
CA SER A 30 -11.50 -7.01 -12.25
C SER A 30 -12.34 -7.67 -11.14
N ILE A 31 -13.54 -8.14 -11.50
CA ILE A 31 -14.42 -8.82 -10.54
C ILE A 31 -13.72 -10.06 -9.98
N ASP A 32 -12.99 -10.80 -10.82
CA ASP A 32 -12.24 -11.99 -10.40
C ASP A 32 -11.16 -11.66 -9.37
N ASP A 33 -10.44 -10.55 -9.55
CA ASP A 33 -9.42 -10.12 -8.61
C ASP A 33 -10.05 -9.67 -7.28
N GLN A 34 -11.19 -9.00 -7.31
CA GLN A 34 -11.95 -8.65 -6.09
C GLN A 34 -12.43 -9.89 -5.33
N LEU A 35 -13.01 -10.86 -6.03
CA LEU A 35 -13.46 -12.13 -5.43
C LEU A 35 -12.29 -12.91 -4.81
N LEU A 36 -11.12 -12.91 -5.46
CA LEU A 36 -9.91 -13.52 -4.93
C LEU A 36 -9.42 -12.79 -3.68
N GLN A 37 -9.35 -11.45 -3.71
CA GLN A 37 -8.97 -10.66 -2.54
C GLN A 37 -9.92 -10.90 -1.36
N ASP A 38 -11.23 -10.95 -1.59
CA ASP A 38 -12.23 -11.23 -0.56
C ASP A 38 -12.07 -12.62 0.06
N SER A 39 -11.75 -13.63 -0.75
CA SER A 39 -11.48 -14.99 -0.28
C SER A 39 -10.24 -15.04 0.62
N ILE A 40 -9.16 -14.37 0.19
CA ILE A 40 -7.92 -14.24 0.97
C ILE A 40 -8.17 -13.47 2.28
N TYR A 41 -8.93 -12.38 2.24
CA TYR A 41 -9.29 -11.60 3.42
C TYR A 41 -10.04 -12.46 4.43
N LYS A 42 -11.10 -13.15 4.00
CA LYS A 42 -11.91 -14.01 4.88
C LYS A 42 -11.08 -15.09 5.55
N SER A 43 -10.17 -15.73 4.82
CA SER A 43 -9.33 -16.82 5.34
C SER A 43 -8.19 -16.35 6.25
N THR A 44 -7.64 -15.15 6.04
CA THR A 44 -6.43 -14.69 6.75
C THR A 44 -6.71 -13.65 7.83
N LYS A 45 -7.83 -12.93 7.79
CA LYS A 45 -8.12 -11.77 8.66
C LYS A 45 -7.82 -12.01 10.14
N LYS A 46 -8.34 -13.09 10.70
CA LYS A 46 -8.17 -13.41 12.13
C LYS A 46 -6.69 -13.53 12.50
N LYS A 47 -5.88 -14.17 11.66
CA LYS A 47 -4.44 -14.32 11.88
C LYS A 47 -3.74 -12.95 11.82
N ILE A 48 -4.01 -12.18 10.77
CA ILE A 48 -3.34 -10.88 10.55
C ILE A 48 -3.67 -9.85 11.63
N LEU A 49 -4.92 -9.79 12.08
CA LEU A 49 -5.29 -8.89 13.18
C LEU A 49 -4.55 -9.22 14.49
N ASN A 50 -4.00 -10.43 14.62
CA ASN A 50 -3.20 -10.84 15.77
C ASN A 50 -1.68 -10.70 15.58
N PHE A 51 -1.19 -10.30 14.40
CA PHE A 51 0.24 -10.09 14.16
C PHE A 51 0.85 -9.05 15.10
N SER A 52 2.01 -9.38 15.66
CA SER A 52 2.95 -8.39 16.20
C SER A 52 3.50 -7.49 15.09
N MET A 53 4.06 -6.34 15.46
CA MET A 53 4.76 -5.48 14.49
C MET A 53 5.91 -6.22 13.80
N LYS A 54 6.64 -7.09 14.51
CA LYS A 54 7.72 -7.90 13.93
C LYS A 54 7.23 -8.86 12.85
N GLU A 55 6.08 -9.51 13.07
CA GLU A 55 5.48 -10.39 12.06
C GLU A 55 5.00 -9.60 10.84
N PHE A 56 4.44 -8.41 11.07
CA PHE A 56 4.10 -7.51 9.98
C PHE A 56 5.32 -7.04 9.19
N ASP A 57 6.38 -6.60 9.87
CA ASP A 57 7.63 -6.17 9.22
C ASP A 57 8.22 -7.31 8.38
N THR A 58 8.17 -8.53 8.90
CA THR A 58 8.64 -9.73 8.18
C THR A 58 7.84 -9.94 6.89
N LEU A 59 6.50 -9.92 6.98
CA LEU A 59 5.60 -10.02 5.81
C LEU A 59 5.89 -8.92 4.79
N PHE A 60 6.01 -7.68 5.27
CA PHE A 60 6.24 -6.50 4.44
C PHE A 60 7.57 -6.61 3.70
N PHE A 61 8.68 -6.81 4.41
CA PHE A 61 10.00 -6.91 3.80
C PHE A 61 10.13 -8.14 2.89
N GLU A 62 9.50 -9.26 3.22
CA GLU A 62 9.46 -10.44 2.35
C GLU A 62 8.78 -10.11 1.01
N PHE A 63 7.62 -9.45 1.04
CA PHE A 63 6.94 -9.02 -0.17
C PHE A 63 7.83 -8.11 -1.02
N PHE A 64 8.41 -7.06 -0.43
CA PHE A 64 9.25 -6.13 -1.17
C PHE A 64 10.48 -6.82 -1.76
N LYS A 65 11.16 -7.68 -0.99
CA LYS A 65 12.31 -8.46 -1.45
C LYS A 65 11.95 -9.33 -2.67
N ARG A 66 10.83 -10.06 -2.59
CA ARG A 66 10.36 -10.93 -3.70
C ARG A 66 9.88 -10.10 -4.90
N LYS A 67 9.20 -8.98 -4.66
CA LYS A 67 8.72 -8.07 -5.72
C LYS A 67 9.88 -7.47 -6.51
N SER A 68 10.95 -7.05 -5.82
CA SER A 68 12.13 -6.41 -6.42
C SER A 68 13.07 -7.38 -7.12
N ASP A 69 13.10 -8.67 -6.76
CA ASP A 69 14.02 -9.64 -7.36
C ASP A 69 13.65 -9.92 -8.83
N PRO A 70 14.50 -9.58 -9.83
CA PRO A 70 14.18 -9.73 -11.25
C PRO A 70 13.96 -11.19 -11.69
N ASN A 71 14.45 -12.15 -10.90
CA ASN A 71 14.32 -13.58 -11.18
C ASN A 71 13.04 -14.20 -10.61
N ILE A 72 12.35 -13.50 -9.72
CA ILE A 72 11.12 -13.97 -9.08
C ILE A 72 9.92 -13.28 -9.71
N VAL A 73 8.92 -14.07 -10.10
CA VAL A 73 7.57 -13.57 -10.45
C VAL A 73 6.57 -14.28 -9.54
N LEU A 74 6.00 -13.53 -8.60
CA LEU A 74 4.85 -13.97 -7.82
C LEU A 74 3.69 -14.38 -8.74
N SER A 75 3.02 -15.47 -8.41
CA SER A 75 1.71 -15.78 -8.99
C SER A 75 0.65 -14.76 -8.54
N LYS A 76 -0.48 -14.71 -9.25
CA LYS A 76 -1.61 -13.83 -8.90
C LYS A 76 -2.05 -14.03 -7.44
N THR A 77 -2.20 -15.28 -7.02
CA THR A 77 -2.61 -15.63 -5.66
C THR A 77 -1.57 -15.19 -4.63
N GLU A 78 -0.27 -15.41 -4.87
CA GLU A 78 0.78 -14.96 -3.95
C GLU A 78 0.81 -13.43 -3.83
N PHE A 79 0.71 -12.73 -4.95
CA PHE A 79 0.67 -11.26 -4.99
C PHE A 79 -0.50 -10.71 -4.16
N TYR A 80 -1.71 -11.21 -4.41
CA TYR A 80 -2.88 -10.80 -3.64
C TYR A 80 -2.83 -11.27 -2.18
N ASN A 81 -2.17 -12.39 -1.89
CA ASN A 81 -1.97 -12.85 -0.53
C ASN A 81 -1.13 -11.86 0.28
N TYR A 82 -0.03 -11.33 -0.28
CA TYR A 82 0.75 -10.29 0.40
C TYR A 82 -0.03 -8.97 0.55
N THR A 83 -0.58 -8.44 -0.55
CA THR A 83 -1.23 -7.12 -0.54
C THR A 83 -2.46 -7.08 0.37
N VAL A 84 -3.30 -8.12 0.37
CA VAL A 84 -4.47 -8.22 1.25
C VAL A 84 -4.06 -8.37 2.71
N GLN A 85 -3.03 -9.15 3.03
CA GLN A 85 -2.55 -9.28 4.41
C GLN A 85 -1.95 -7.95 4.91
N ILE A 86 -1.16 -7.25 4.09
CA ILE A 86 -0.63 -5.93 4.45
C ILE A 86 -1.78 -4.92 4.64
N ALA A 87 -2.77 -4.91 3.74
CA ALA A 87 -3.96 -4.08 3.86
C ALA A 87 -4.73 -4.36 5.16
N THR A 88 -4.92 -5.65 5.49
CA THR A 88 -5.66 -6.08 6.68
C THR A 88 -4.99 -5.62 7.97
N PHE A 89 -3.66 -5.56 8.01
CA PHE A 89 -2.95 -5.05 9.18
C PHE A 89 -3.24 -3.57 9.47
N SER A 90 -3.65 -2.79 8.46
CA SER A 90 -4.09 -1.42 8.65
C SER A 90 -5.33 -1.30 9.55
N ASP A 91 -6.20 -2.33 9.58
CA ASP A 91 -7.33 -2.37 10.52
C ASP A 91 -6.83 -2.43 11.97
N ARG A 92 -5.73 -3.15 12.24
CA ARG A 92 -5.08 -3.18 13.56
C ARG A 92 -4.45 -1.84 13.90
N LEU A 93 -3.77 -1.20 12.95
CA LEU A 93 -3.16 0.12 13.15
C LEU A 93 -4.20 1.18 13.51
N ALA A 94 -5.38 1.16 12.87
CA ALA A 94 -6.47 2.07 13.18
C ALA A 94 -7.01 1.92 14.61
N ILE A 95 -6.92 0.71 15.19
CA ILE A 95 -7.33 0.44 16.58
C ILE A 95 -6.23 0.92 17.55
N LEU A 96 -4.97 0.63 17.25
CA LEU A 96 -3.84 0.97 18.11
C LEU A 96 -3.53 2.47 18.12
N TYR A 97 -3.77 3.16 17.01
CA TYR A 97 -3.49 4.58 16.82
C TYR A 97 -4.71 5.30 16.25
N PRO A 98 -5.73 5.59 17.08
CA PRO A 98 -6.97 6.22 16.63
C PRO A 98 -6.77 7.54 15.88
N ASP A 99 -5.77 8.34 16.28
CA ASP A 99 -5.42 9.60 15.62
C ASP A 99 -4.90 9.40 14.18
N GLN A 100 -4.43 8.19 13.85
CA GLN A 100 -3.96 7.81 12.52
C GLN A 100 -4.99 6.98 11.74
N LYS A 101 -6.23 6.88 12.22
CA LYS A 101 -7.28 6.06 11.59
C LYS A 101 -7.51 6.40 10.12
N GLN A 102 -7.48 7.68 9.75
CA GLN A 102 -7.63 8.11 8.36
C GLN A 102 -6.45 7.63 7.50
N VAL A 103 -5.22 7.75 8.00
CA VAL A 103 -4.02 7.28 7.31
C VAL A 103 -4.05 5.76 7.14
N ALA A 104 -4.48 5.03 8.17
CA ALA A 104 -4.66 3.58 8.10
C ALA A 104 -5.71 3.17 7.06
N ALA A 105 -6.83 3.89 6.98
CA ALA A 105 -7.86 3.63 5.96
C ALA A 105 -7.33 3.88 4.53
N GLN A 106 -6.61 4.99 4.32
CA GLN A 106 -5.99 5.31 3.03
C GLN A 106 -4.93 4.27 2.63
N ASN A 107 -4.10 3.83 3.58
CA ASN A 107 -3.11 2.78 3.33
C ASN A 107 -3.79 1.46 2.96
N LYS A 108 -4.86 1.08 3.66
CA LYS A 108 -5.65 -0.11 3.33
C LYS A 108 -6.18 -0.04 1.90
N GLU A 109 -6.83 1.07 1.55
CA GLU A 109 -7.39 1.28 0.21
C GLU A 109 -6.30 1.20 -0.86
N LYS A 110 -5.16 1.86 -0.62
CA LYS A 110 -3.99 1.79 -1.51
C LYS A 110 -3.54 0.35 -1.75
N TRP A 111 -3.36 -0.43 -0.68
CA TRP A 111 -2.94 -1.82 -0.81
C TRP A 111 -3.95 -2.70 -1.54
N LEU A 112 -5.24 -2.49 -1.31
CA LEU A 112 -6.30 -3.22 -2.01
C LEU A 112 -6.45 -2.78 -3.47
N SER A 113 -5.99 -1.58 -3.83
CA SER A 113 -6.00 -1.08 -5.21
C SER A 113 -4.85 -1.60 -6.07
N GLU A 114 -3.81 -2.20 -5.47
CA GLU A 114 -2.68 -2.75 -6.21
C GLU A 114 -3.16 -3.86 -7.18
N SER A 115 -2.79 -3.74 -8.46
CA SER A 115 -3.19 -4.68 -9.51
C SER A 115 -2.08 -5.67 -9.84
N TYR A 116 -2.46 -6.95 -9.99
CA TYR A 116 -1.53 -7.97 -10.49
C TYR A 116 -1.07 -7.69 -11.92
N GLU A 117 -1.91 -7.07 -12.75
CA GLU A 117 -1.56 -6.68 -14.12
C GLU A 117 -0.45 -5.62 -14.13
N GLU A 118 -0.60 -4.58 -13.31
CA GLU A 118 0.41 -3.52 -13.17
C GLU A 118 1.71 -4.06 -12.57
N TYR A 119 1.60 -5.01 -11.64
CA TYR A 119 2.76 -5.75 -11.15
C TYR A 119 3.48 -6.50 -12.28
N LEU A 120 2.78 -7.19 -13.18
CA LEU A 120 3.41 -7.86 -14.32
C LEU A 120 4.06 -6.86 -15.31
N GLN A 121 3.43 -5.71 -15.53
CA GLN A 121 4.01 -4.63 -16.34
C GLN A 121 5.30 -4.10 -15.71
N TYR A 122 5.29 -3.86 -14.40
CA TYR A 122 6.50 -3.53 -13.63
C TYR A 122 7.58 -4.60 -13.77
N LYS A 123 7.25 -5.88 -13.61
CA LYS A 123 8.25 -6.97 -13.78
C LYS A 123 8.83 -7.02 -15.19
N SER A 124 8.03 -6.69 -16.19
CA SER A 124 8.48 -6.65 -17.59
C SER A 124 9.40 -5.47 -17.87
N SER A 125 9.21 -4.33 -17.20
CA SER A 125 10.09 -3.17 -17.35
C SER A 125 11.44 -3.34 -16.67
N GLN A 126 11.54 -4.14 -15.60
CA GLN A 126 12.82 -4.44 -14.93
C GLN A 126 13.78 -5.30 -15.76
N LYS A 127 13.30 -5.96 -16.82
CA LYS A 127 14.11 -6.80 -17.70
C LYS A 127 14.64 -6.07 -18.94
N LYS A 128 14.22 -4.81 -19.15
CA LYS A 128 14.71 -3.94 -20.22
C LYS A 128 15.90 -3.14 -19.74
#